data_AF-A0A0H1BB05-F1
#
_entry.id   AF-A0A0H1BB05-F1
#
_cell.length_a   1.000
_cell.length_b   1.000
_cell.length_c   1.000
_cell.angle_alpha   90.00
_cell.angle_beta   90.00
_cell.angle_gamma   90.00
#
_symmetry.space_group_name_H-M   'P 1'
#
loop_
_entity.id
_entity.type
_entity.pdbx_description
1 polymer ?
#
loop_
_entity_poly.entity_id
_entity_poly.type
_entity_poly.pdbx_seq_one_letter_code
_entity_poly.pdbx_strand_id
1 'polypeptide(L)'
;MAAIVPRSFRLLEELENGEKGRGAEACSYGLANGDDVTMTNWNGTILGPPHSVHENRIYSVNIKCDENYPDAPPTINFVSKVNLPCVDPRNGKVDLTKLPRLTVWKREFTMETILLEIRRQANINKDMAFGIFTNNSLDSWLNRKTRRSLNLLKDLTSK
;
A
#
# COMPACT_ATOMS: atom_id res chain seq x y z
N MET A 1 30.26 -9.88 -14.07
CA MET A 1 28.87 -10.08 -14.54
C MET A 1 28.12 -10.76 -13.42
N ALA A 2 27.11 -10.12 -12.83
CA ALA A 2 26.29 -10.77 -11.81
C ALA A 2 25.48 -11.89 -12.48
N ALA A 3 25.47 -13.09 -11.90
CA ALA A 3 24.68 -14.20 -12.42
C ALA A 3 23.19 -13.84 -12.34
N ILE A 4 22.47 -13.98 -13.45
CA ILE A 4 21.03 -13.74 -13.51
C ILE A 4 20.35 -14.93 -12.85
N VAL A 5 19.70 -14.69 -11.70
CA VAL A 5 18.91 -15.71 -11.00
C VAL A 5 17.68 -16.07 -11.85
N PRO A 6 17.45 -17.36 -12.16
CA PRO A 6 16.27 -17.80 -12.89
C PRO A 6 14.96 -17.55 -12.11
N ARG A 7 13.85 -17.41 -12.84
CA ARG A 7 12.49 -17.19 -12.29
C ARG A 7 12.15 -18.19 -11.17
N SER A 8 12.38 -19.49 -11.40
CA SER A 8 12.05 -20.54 -10.43
C SER A 8 12.80 -20.39 -9.11
N PHE A 9 14.10 -20.09 -9.16
CA PHE A 9 14.89 -19.83 -7.95
C PHE A 9 14.42 -18.59 -7.21
N ARG A 10 14.05 -17.54 -7.93
CA ARG A 10 13.49 -16.33 -7.32
C ARG A 10 12.17 -16.61 -6.60
N LEU A 11 11.28 -17.36 -7.24
CA LEU A 11 9.99 -17.73 -6.67
C LEU A 11 10.13 -18.69 -5.47
N LEU A 12 11.09 -19.61 -5.52
CA LEU A 12 11.43 -20.48 -4.38
C LEU A 12 11.95 -19.66 -3.19
N GLU A 13 12.85 -18.70 -3.42
CA GLU A 13 13.34 -17.79 -2.39
C GLU A 13 12.20 -16.99 -1.77
N GLU A 14 11.28 -16.47 -2.60
CA GLU A 14 10.09 -15.77 -2.10
C GLU A 14 9.15 -16.69 -1.34
N LEU A 15 8.93 -17.94 -1.78
CA LEU A 15 8.14 -18.92 -1.04
C LEU A 15 8.73 -19.18 0.35
N GLU A 16 10.04 -19.45 0.41
CA GLU A 16 10.75 -19.69 1.66
C GLU A 16 10.65 -18.49 2.61
N ASN A 17 10.74 -17.27 2.08
CA ASN A 17 10.59 -16.05 2.88
C ASN A 17 9.15 -15.86 3.38
N GLY A 18 8.15 -16.19 2.56
CA GLY A 18 6.74 -16.19 2.93
C GLY A 18 6.42 -17.19 4.04
N GLU A 19 6.87 -18.45 3.90
CA GLU A 19 6.66 -19.51 4.88
C GLU A 19 7.39 -19.27 6.21
N LYS A 20 8.59 -18.71 6.15
CA LYS A 20 9.35 -18.35 7.35
C LYS A 20 8.85 -17.09 8.04
N GLY A 21 7.87 -16.38 7.46
CA GLY A 21 7.36 -15.12 7.99
C GLY A 21 8.45 -14.05 8.10
N ARG A 22 9.44 -14.07 7.20
CA ARG A 22 10.55 -13.10 7.20
C ARG A 22 10.15 -11.71 6.69
N GLY A 23 8.94 -11.61 6.14
CA GLY A 23 8.39 -10.35 5.67
C GLY A 23 7.77 -9.52 6.79
N ALA A 24 7.23 -8.36 6.42
CA ALA A 24 6.52 -7.51 7.37
C ALA A 24 5.33 -8.24 8.02
N GLU A 25 5.22 -8.18 9.35
CA GLU A 25 4.17 -8.87 10.14
C GLU A 25 2.73 -8.56 9.68
N ALA A 26 2.53 -7.45 8.98
CA ALA A 26 1.23 -7.03 8.46
C ALA A 26 0.91 -7.54 7.04
N CYS A 27 1.80 -8.29 6.40
CA CYS A 27 1.59 -8.83 5.07
C CYS A 27 2.09 -10.28 5.01
N SER A 28 1.32 -11.15 4.37
CA SER A 28 1.76 -12.52 4.10
C SER A 28 1.43 -12.91 2.67
N TYR A 29 2.16 -13.88 2.14
CA TYR A 29 1.90 -14.44 0.81
C TYR A 29 2.36 -15.90 0.75
N GLY A 30 1.75 -16.67 -0.12
CA GLY A 30 2.07 -18.08 -0.34
C GLY A 30 1.44 -18.61 -1.62
N LEU A 31 1.77 -19.83 -2.00
CA LEU A 31 1.18 -20.45 -3.20
C LEU A 31 -0.33 -20.62 -3.04
N ALA A 32 -1.07 -20.32 -4.11
CA ALA A 32 -2.51 -20.55 -4.13
C ALA A 32 -2.84 -22.04 -4.18
N ASN A 33 -1.99 -22.82 -4.84
CA ASN A 33 -2.03 -24.27 -4.89
C ASN A 33 -0.63 -24.82 -4.59
N GLY A 34 -0.50 -25.66 -3.55
CA GLY A 34 0.79 -26.27 -3.18
C GLY A 34 1.34 -27.23 -4.24
N ASP A 35 0.48 -27.74 -5.13
CA ASP A 35 0.87 -28.64 -6.22
C ASP A 35 1.31 -27.87 -7.50
N ASP A 36 1.20 -26.53 -7.51
CA ASP A 36 1.60 -25.71 -8.66
C ASP A 36 3.14 -25.60 -8.77
N VAL A 37 3.74 -26.54 -9.50
CA VAL A 37 5.18 -26.56 -9.82
C VAL A 37 5.62 -25.29 -10.57
N THR A 38 4.72 -24.64 -11.32
CA THR A 38 5.06 -23.43 -12.08
C THR A 38 5.13 -22.19 -11.20
N MET A 39 4.62 -22.28 -9.96
CA MET A 39 4.58 -21.19 -8.99
C MET A 39 3.98 -19.91 -9.61
N THR A 40 2.89 -20.07 -10.35
CA THR A 40 2.30 -18.98 -11.12
C THR A 40 1.25 -18.25 -10.29
N ASN A 41 0.46 -18.99 -9.50
CA ASN A 41 -0.64 -18.42 -8.74
C ASN A 41 -0.32 -18.39 -7.25
N TRP A 42 -0.46 -17.20 -6.66
CA TRP A 42 -0.13 -16.91 -5.29
C TRP A 42 -1.30 -16.20 -4.61
N ASN A 43 -1.47 -16.45 -3.33
CA ASN A 43 -2.41 -15.75 -2.47
C ASN A 43 -1.62 -14.87 -1.51
N GLY A 44 -1.99 -13.59 -1.43
CA GLY A 44 -1.48 -12.65 -0.47
C GLY A 44 -2.56 -12.22 0.52
N THR A 45 -2.16 -11.87 1.73
CA THR A 45 -3.01 -11.17 2.68
C THR A 45 -2.33 -9.89 3.17
N ILE A 46 -3.14 -8.84 3.33
CA ILE A 46 -2.68 -7.53 3.81
C ILE A 46 -3.55 -7.16 5.01
N LEU A 47 -2.91 -6.97 6.15
CA LEU A 47 -3.53 -6.39 7.33
C LEU A 47 -3.56 -4.87 7.18
N GLY A 48 -4.75 -4.30 7.29
CA GLY A 48 -4.93 -2.86 7.21
C GLY A 48 -4.15 -2.11 8.29
N PRO A 49 -3.61 -0.92 8.00
CA PRO A 49 -2.79 -0.17 8.93
C PRO A 49 -3.59 0.26 10.18
N PRO A 50 -2.95 0.32 11.35
CA PRO A 50 -3.60 0.76 12.58
C PRO A 50 -4.03 2.22 12.46
N HIS A 51 -5.07 2.59 13.20
CA HIS A 51 -5.64 3.93 13.19
C HIS A 51 -6.08 4.42 11.80
N SER A 52 -6.56 3.53 10.93
CA SER A 52 -7.09 3.89 9.60
C SER A 52 -8.51 3.35 9.44
N VAL A 53 -9.25 3.78 8.41
CA VAL A 53 -10.56 3.18 8.07
C VAL A 53 -10.47 1.70 7.72
N HIS A 54 -9.25 1.23 7.47
CA HIS A 54 -8.90 -0.15 7.13
C HIS A 54 -8.39 -0.94 8.34
N GLU A 55 -8.34 -0.35 9.53
CA GLU A 55 -7.89 -1.02 10.76
C GLU A 55 -8.73 -2.29 11.04
N ASN A 56 -8.06 -3.33 11.53
CA ASN A 56 -8.62 -4.66 11.80
C ASN A 56 -9.29 -5.35 10.60
N ARG A 57 -9.04 -4.87 9.37
CA ARG A 57 -9.47 -5.56 8.14
C ARG A 57 -8.32 -6.37 7.55
N ILE A 58 -8.63 -7.59 7.14
CA ILE A 58 -7.72 -8.46 6.39
C ILE A 58 -8.19 -8.46 4.93
N TYR A 59 -7.31 -8.03 4.03
CA TYR A 59 -7.55 -8.04 2.61
C TYR A 59 -6.85 -9.22 1.96
N SER A 60 -7.60 -10.07 1.28
CA SER A 60 -7.06 -11.14 0.45
C SER A 60 -6.84 -10.65 -0.98
N VAL A 61 -5.67 -10.95 -1.53
CA VAL A 61 -5.29 -10.63 -2.90
C VAL A 61 -4.79 -11.88 -3.61
N ASN A 62 -5.09 -11.98 -4.89
CA ASN A 62 -4.51 -12.95 -5.80
C ASN A 62 -3.36 -12.29 -6.53
N ILE A 63 -2.21 -12.96 -6.56
CA ILE A 63 -1.00 -12.51 -7.23
C ILE A 63 -0.68 -13.55 -8.31
N LYS A 64 -0.51 -13.09 -9.55
CA LYS A 64 -0.16 -13.92 -10.68
C LYS A 64 1.21 -13.54 -11.21
N CYS A 65 2.17 -14.45 -11.06
CA CYS A 65 3.53 -14.32 -11.55
C CYS A 65 3.63 -14.98 -12.93
N ASP A 66 3.53 -14.21 -13.99
CA ASP A 66 3.66 -14.72 -15.36
C ASP A 66 5.11 -15.19 -15.67
N GLU A 67 5.34 -15.72 -16.86
CA GLU A 67 6.65 -16.25 -17.29
C GLU A 67 7.77 -15.21 -17.30
N ASN A 68 7.41 -13.92 -17.46
CA ASN A 68 8.34 -12.80 -17.49
C ASN A 68 8.75 -12.30 -16.09
N TYR A 69 8.18 -12.84 -15.01
CA TYR A 69 8.62 -12.48 -13.66
C TYR A 69 10.02 -13.04 -13.38
N PRO A 70 10.95 -12.29 -12.76
CA PRO A 70 10.82 -10.97 -12.15
C PRO A 70 11.17 -9.78 -13.05
N ASP A 71 11.47 -9.99 -14.33
CA ASP A 71 11.82 -8.90 -15.25
C ASP A 71 10.61 -8.01 -15.59
N ALA A 72 9.40 -8.55 -15.51
CA ALA A 72 8.13 -7.85 -15.53
C ALA A 72 7.38 -7.99 -14.19
N PRO A 73 6.56 -6.99 -13.80
CA PRO A 73 5.78 -7.07 -12.57
C PRO A 73 4.71 -8.17 -12.63
N PRO A 74 4.36 -8.78 -11.48
CA PRO A 74 3.23 -9.68 -11.40
C PRO A 74 1.91 -8.91 -11.46
N THR A 75 0.83 -9.60 -11.82
CA THR A 75 -0.52 -9.03 -11.79
C THR A 75 -1.15 -9.27 -10.42
N ILE A 76 -1.70 -8.22 -9.79
CA ILE A 76 -2.40 -8.34 -8.49
C ILE A 76 -3.86 -7.97 -8.64
N ASN A 77 -4.73 -8.79 -8.04
CA ASN A 77 -6.17 -8.58 -7.98
C ASN A 77 -6.67 -8.79 -6.56
N PHE A 78 -7.42 -7.84 -6.04
CA PHE A 78 -8.12 -8.00 -4.77
C PHE A 78 -9.29 -8.98 -4.91
N VAL A 79 -9.36 -9.95 -4.00
CA VAL A 79 -10.50 -10.86 -3.86
C VAL A 79 -11.66 -10.14 -3.17
N SER A 80 -11.34 -9.38 -2.12
CA SER A 80 -12.31 -8.59 -1.36
C SER A 80 -12.50 -7.20 -1.99
N LYS A 81 -13.74 -6.69 -2.02
CA LYS A 81 -14.00 -5.32 -2.46
C LYS A 81 -13.27 -4.31 -1.57
N VAL A 82 -12.47 -3.45 -2.20
CA VAL A 82 -11.69 -2.42 -1.52
C VAL A 82 -11.81 -1.10 -2.28
N ASN A 83 -11.89 0.00 -1.55
CA ASN A 83 -11.83 1.34 -2.11
C ASN A 83 -10.45 1.95 -1.84
N LEU A 84 -9.53 1.78 -2.78
CA LEU A 84 -8.18 2.34 -2.74
C LEU A 84 -7.92 3.04 -4.08
N PRO A 85 -7.18 4.17 -4.10
CA PRO A 85 -6.91 4.90 -5.33
C PRO A 85 -6.13 4.08 -6.37
N CYS A 86 -5.31 3.13 -5.91
CA CYS A 86 -4.52 2.22 -6.72
C CYS A 86 -5.28 0.97 -7.20
N VAL A 87 -6.56 0.80 -6.85
CA VAL A 87 -7.34 -0.39 -7.19
C VAL A 87 -8.55 0.01 -8.03
N ASP A 88 -8.78 -0.72 -9.11
CA ASP A 88 -10.00 -0.56 -9.91
C ASP A 88 -11.20 -1.13 -9.13
N PRO A 89 -12.23 -0.32 -8.83
CA PRO A 89 -13.37 -0.73 -8.02
C PRO A 89 -14.28 -1.76 -8.71
N ARG A 90 -14.16 -1.96 -10.03
CA ARG A 90 -15.02 -2.89 -10.80
C ARG A 90 -14.47 -4.31 -10.82
N ASN A 91 -13.17 -4.45 -11.02
CA ASN A 91 -12.51 -5.76 -11.22
C ASN A 91 -11.49 -6.11 -10.11
N GLY A 92 -11.21 -5.18 -9.18
CA GLY A 92 -10.25 -5.38 -8.09
C GLY A 92 -8.79 -5.37 -8.53
N LYS A 93 -8.49 -5.08 -9.81
CA LYS A 93 -7.11 -5.07 -10.34
C LYS A 93 -6.33 -3.90 -9.76
N VAL A 94 -5.10 -4.18 -9.32
CA VAL A 94 -4.18 -3.16 -8.83
C VAL A 94 -3.44 -2.53 -10.00
N ASP A 95 -3.42 -1.21 -10.01
CA ASP A 95 -2.63 -0.41 -10.94
C ASP A 95 -1.30 0.00 -10.29
N LEU A 96 -0.22 -0.66 -10.70
CA LEU A 96 1.12 -0.44 -10.16
C LEU A 96 1.67 0.95 -10.51
N THR A 97 1.18 1.59 -11.57
CA THR A 97 1.64 2.94 -11.97
C THR A 97 1.25 4.00 -10.95
N LYS A 98 0.15 3.76 -10.22
CA LYS A 98 -0.32 4.63 -9.13
C LYS A 98 0.44 4.43 -7.82
N LEU A 99 1.35 3.46 -7.76
CA LEU A 99 2.22 3.22 -6.63
C LEU A 99 3.57 3.91 -6.88
N PRO A 100 3.92 4.99 -6.15
CA PRO A 100 5.09 5.81 -6.46
C PRO A 100 6.42 5.05 -6.51
N ARG A 101 6.55 3.96 -5.74
CA ARG A 101 7.76 3.13 -5.71
C ARG A 101 7.83 2.08 -6.80
N LEU A 102 6.70 1.77 -7.45
CA LEU A 102 6.57 0.74 -8.47
C LEU A 102 6.23 1.31 -9.85
N THR A 103 6.21 2.64 -9.99
CA THR A 103 6.01 3.31 -11.29
C THR A 103 7.05 2.87 -12.32
N VAL A 104 8.29 2.63 -11.87
CA VAL A 104 9.35 2.01 -12.68
C VAL A 104 9.65 0.65 -12.06
N TRP A 105 9.15 -0.41 -12.68
CA TRP A 105 9.43 -1.77 -12.22
C TRP A 105 10.92 -2.09 -12.33
N LYS A 106 11.43 -2.81 -11.32
CA LYS A 106 12.79 -3.34 -11.31
C LYS A 106 12.75 -4.77 -10.77
N ARG A 107 13.66 -5.62 -11.26
CA ARG A 107 13.72 -7.04 -10.89
C ARG A 107 14.04 -7.30 -9.42
N GLU A 108 14.56 -6.30 -8.70
CA GLU A 108 14.85 -6.41 -7.27
C GLU A 108 13.57 -6.39 -6.42
N PHE A 109 12.47 -5.86 -6.96
CA PHE A 109 11.19 -5.84 -6.26
C PHE A 109 10.60 -7.25 -6.16
N THR A 110 9.97 -7.49 -5.03
CA THR A 110 9.35 -8.77 -4.64
C THR A 110 7.85 -8.62 -4.49
N MET A 111 7.12 -9.73 -4.42
CA MET A 111 5.70 -9.74 -4.05
C MET A 111 5.46 -9.00 -2.73
N GLU A 112 6.34 -9.21 -1.74
CA GLU A 112 6.30 -8.50 -0.46
C GLU A 112 6.36 -6.96 -0.64
N THR A 113 7.29 -6.48 -1.48
CA THR A 113 7.45 -5.04 -1.74
C THR A 113 6.14 -4.44 -2.27
N ILE A 114 5.42 -5.20 -3.10
CA ILE A 114 4.16 -4.75 -3.67
C ILE A 114 3.05 -4.70 -2.61
N LEU A 115 2.91 -5.75 -1.80
CA LEU A 115 1.94 -5.79 -0.70
C LEU A 115 2.16 -4.66 0.30
N LEU A 116 3.42 -4.38 0.63
CA LEU A 116 3.81 -3.27 1.50
C LEU A 116 3.42 -1.90 0.94
N GLU A 117 3.64 -1.67 -0.36
CA GLU A 117 3.31 -0.39 -0.98
C GLU A 117 1.79 -0.19 -1.10
N ILE A 118 1.03 -1.26 -1.36
CA ILE A 118 -0.44 -1.25 -1.31
C ILE A 118 -0.92 -0.89 0.11
N ARG A 119 -0.35 -1.52 1.14
CA ARG A 119 -0.66 -1.18 2.54
C ARG A 119 -0.33 0.28 2.87
N ARG A 120 0.77 0.81 2.32
CA ARG A 120 1.13 2.23 2.49
C ARG A 120 0.08 3.17 1.89
N GLN A 121 -0.45 2.86 0.71
CA GLN A 121 -1.55 3.64 0.12
C GLN A 121 -2.81 3.64 0.99
N ALA A 122 -3.14 2.51 1.61
CA ALA A 122 -4.24 2.43 2.57
C ALA A 122 -4.02 3.32 3.79
N ASN A 123 -2.76 3.54 4.21
CA ASN A 123 -2.43 4.46 5.29
C ASN A 123 -2.51 5.94 4.86
N ILE A 124 -2.04 6.28 3.66
CA ILE A 124 -2.07 7.66 3.12
C ILE A 124 -3.50 8.17 2.92
N ASN A 125 -4.49 7.29 2.77
CA ASN A 125 -5.90 7.70 2.77
C ASN A 125 -6.35 8.39 4.07
N LYS A 126 -5.51 8.43 5.14
CA LYS A 126 -5.67 9.39 6.25
C LYS A 126 -5.50 10.85 5.83
N ASP A 127 -4.56 11.11 4.92
CA ASP A 127 -4.10 12.45 4.60
C ASP A 127 -4.96 13.13 3.53
N MET A 128 -5.77 12.41 2.74
CA MET A 128 -6.75 13.11 1.87
C MET A 128 -8.01 13.56 2.60
N ALA A 129 -8.31 13.00 3.78
CA ALA A 129 -9.37 13.52 4.63
C ALA A 129 -8.94 14.77 5.44
N PHE A 130 -7.63 15.05 5.53
CA PHE A 130 -7.08 16.19 6.29
C PHE A 130 -6.03 17.05 5.55
N GLY A 131 -5.70 16.77 4.30
CA GLY A 131 -4.47 17.27 3.65
C GLY A 131 -4.66 17.88 2.26
N ILE A 132 -5.74 18.64 2.07
CA ILE A 132 -5.64 19.86 1.24
C ILE A 132 -5.52 21.06 2.17
N PHE A 133 -4.47 21.07 3.00
CA PHE A 133 -3.92 22.32 3.52
C PHE A 133 -2.75 22.67 2.62
N THR A 134 -3.06 23.37 1.52
CA THR A 134 -2.06 24.20 0.86
C THR A 134 -1.48 25.15 1.92
N ASN A 135 -0.21 25.54 1.77
CA ASN A 135 0.51 26.43 2.70
C ASN A 135 -0.21 27.77 2.99
N ASN A 136 -1.32 28.09 2.33
CA ASN A 136 -2.18 29.24 2.63
C ASN A 136 -3.12 29.06 3.83
N SER A 137 -3.29 27.85 4.38
CA SER A 137 -4.31 27.61 5.42
C SER A 137 -3.75 27.49 6.85
N LEU A 138 -2.42 27.44 7.04
CA LEU A 138 -1.79 27.62 8.36
C LEU A 138 -1.93 29.08 8.82
N ASP A 139 -1.73 30.03 7.90
CA ASP A 139 -1.98 31.45 8.17
C ASP A 139 -3.45 31.75 8.48
N SER A 140 -4.38 31.08 7.79
CA SER A 140 -5.83 31.23 8.07
C SER A 140 -6.27 30.59 9.39
N TRP A 141 -5.54 29.60 9.92
CA TRP A 141 -5.81 29.01 11.23
C TRP A 141 -5.21 29.87 12.35
N LEU A 142 -3.95 30.31 12.20
CA LEU A 142 -3.31 31.24 13.14
C LEU A 142 -4.08 32.56 13.24
N ASN A 143 -4.49 33.14 12.11
CA ASN A 143 -5.22 34.41 12.07
C ASN A 143 -6.63 34.33 12.70
N ARG A 144 -7.26 33.14 12.69
CA ARG A 144 -8.53 32.92 13.42
C ARG A 144 -8.34 32.81 14.93
N LYS A 145 -7.23 32.24 15.40
CA LYS A 145 -6.93 32.12 16.84
C LYS A 145 -6.57 33.49 17.44
N THR A 146 -5.83 34.31 16.71
CA THR A 146 -5.43 35.67 17.13
C THR A 146 -6.61 36.67 17.14
N ARG A 147 -7.62 36.50 16.27
CA ARG A 147 -8.83 37.34 16.29
C ARG A 147 -9.73 37.11 17.51
N ARG A 148 -9.79 35.88 18.04
CA ARG A 148 -10.58 35.58 19.25
C ARG A 148 -9.97 36.19 20.52
N SER A 149 -8.64 36.23 20.64
CA SER A 149 -7.99 36.87 21.79
C SER A 149 -8.11 38.41 21.74
N LEU A 150 -8.02 39.01 20.56
CA LEU A 150 -8.18 40.46 20.38
C LEU A 150 -9.61 40.95 20.66
N ASN A 151 -10.64 40.17 20.34
CA ASN A 151 -12.02 40.56 20.63
C ASN A 151 -12.36 40.42 22.13
N LEU A 152 -11.81 39.41 22.82
CA LEU A 152 -11.96 39.27 24.27
C LEU A 152 -11.26 40.39 25.05
N LEU A 153 -10.11 40.88 24.58
CA LEU A 153 -9.42 42.03 25.19
C LEU A 153 -10.14 43.37 24.95
N LYS A 154 -10.85 43.50 23.82
CA LYS A 154 -11.68 44.69 23.52
C LYS A 154 -12.94 44.75 24.39
N ASP A 155 -13.55 43.60 24.69
CA ASP A 155 -14.71 43.54 25.60
C ASP A 155 -14.33 43.80 27.07
N LEU A 156 -13.09 43.51 27.47
CA LEU A 156 -12.59 43.77 28.83
C LEU A 156 -12.11 45.21 29.07
N THR A 157 -11.86 45.98 28.00
CA THR A 157 -11.38 47.37 28.08
C THR A 157 -12.48 48.42 27.80
N SER A 158 -13.72 47.98 27.55
CA SER A 158 -14.89 48.83 27.30
C SER A 158 -15.88 48.86 28.49
N LYS A 159 -15.36 49.06 29.70
CA LYS A 159 -16.15 49.50 30.87
C LYS A 159 -15.49 50.71 31.52
#